data_AF-A0A957F4G4-F1
#
_entry.id   AF-A0A957F4G4-F1
#
_cell.length_a   1.000
_cell.length_b   1.000
_cell.length_c   1.000
_cell.angle_alpha   90.00
_cell.angle_beta   90.00
_cell.angle_gamma   90.00
#
_symmetry.space_group_name_H-M   'P 1'
#
loop_
_entity.id
_entity.type
_entity.pdbx_description
1 polymer ?
#
loop_
_entity_poly.entity_id
_entity_poly.type
_entity_poly.pdbx_seq_one_letter_code
_entity_poly.pdbx_strand_id
1 'polypeptide(L)'
;MIRTVWAWLLFTWGGLHRYFGNLNSMRREHEAAVRYFSRAYAVDPTFYQARLARAVLLWRELGRLDEAQADLDAILAVAPAYAPALLNRAMVAQEDGRFQDAQTDLEAYLRLPDADYQDEAQRLLAALRDINAPD
;
A
#
# COMPACT_ATOMS: atom_id res chain seq x y z
N MET A 1 4.28 -10.71 -24.05
CA MET A 1 4.68 -9.34 -24.43
C MET A 1 3.50 -8.36 -24.42
N ILE A 2 2.42 -8.62 -25.17
CA ILE A 2 1.25 -7.71 -25.25
C ILE A 2 0.55 -7.49 -23.89
N ARG A 3 0.38 -8.54 -23.08
CA ARG A 3 -0.28 -8.48 -21.75
C ARG A 3 0.42 -7.50 -20.80
N THR A 4 1.74 -7.57 -20.71
CA THR A 4 2.55 -6.70 -19.86
C THR A 4 2.47 -5.25 -20.31
N VAL A 5 2.53 -4.98 -21.62
CA VAL A 5 2.37 -3.63 -22.17
C VAL A 5 1.00 -3.03 -21.80
N TRP A 6 -0.07 -3.81 -21.92
CA TRP A 6 -1.42 -3.35 -21.51
C TRP A 6 -1.52 -3.08 -20.02
N ALA A 7 -0.89 -3.90 -19.17
CA ALA A 7 -0.87 -3.67 -17.73
C ALA A 7 -0.18 -2.34 -17.39
N TRP A 8 0.96 -2.04 -18.02
CA TRP A 8 1.65 -0.76 -17.88
C TRP A 8 0.84 0.42 -18.39
N LEU A 9 0.16 0.31 -19.54
CA LEU A 9 -0.73 1.37 -20.04
C LEU A 9 -1.89 1.65 -19.08
N LEU A 10 -2.53 0.61 -18.54
CA LEU A 10 -3.59 0.78 -17.55
C LEU A 10 -3.05 1.43 -16.27
N PHE A 11 -1.85 1.02 -15.83
CA PHE A 11 -1.20 1.61 -14.66
C PHE A 11 -0.86 3.09 -14.86
N THR A 12 -0.34 3.49 -16.03
CA THR A 12 -0.05 4.91 -16.31
C THR A 12 -1.32 5.74 -16.36
N TRP A 13 -2.41 5.24 -16.95
CA TRP A 13 -3.72 5.90 -16.90
C TRP A 13 -4.23 6.04 -15.46
N GLY A 14 -4.11 5.00 -14.64
CA GLY A 14 -4.45 5.08 -13.22
C GLY A 14 -3.63 6.13 -12.49
N GLY A 15 -2.33 6.22 -12.80
CA GLY A 15 -1.43 7.25 -12.28
C GLY A 15 -1.87 8.67 -12.64
N LEU A 16 -2.32 8.88 -13.89
CA LEU A 16 -2.82 10.18 -14.36
C LEU A 16 -4.10 10.60 -13.63
N HIS A 17 -5.07 9.69 -13.49
CA HIS A 17 -6.29 9.93 -12.72
C HIS A 17 -5.99 10.22 -11.25
N ARG A 18 -5.05 9.49 -10.64
CA ARG A 18 -4.60 9.78 -9.27
C ARG A 18 -4.00 11.18 -9.16
N TYR A 19 -3.16 11.58 -10.10
CA TYR A 19 -2.56 12.91 -10.13
C TYR A 19 -3.63 14.01 -10.20
N PHE A 20 -4.62 13.90 -11.09
CA PHE A 20 -5.72 14.86 -11.17
C PHE A 20 -6.62 14.85 -9.94
N GLY A 21 -6.87 13.68 -9.36
CA GLY A 21 -7.59 13.53 -8.11
C GLY A 21 -6.93 14.29 -6.98
N ASN A 22 -5.60 14.18 -6.85
CA ASN A 22 -4.84 14.89 -5.83
C ASN A 22 -4.77 16.40 -6.09
N LEU A 23 -4.65 16.83 -7.35
CA LEU A 23 -4.61 18.25 -7.71
C LEU A 23 -5.90 18.99 -7.35
N ASN A 24 -7.05 18.32 -7.48
CA ASN A 24 -8.38 18.95 -7.36
C ASN A 24 -9.20 18.40 -6.18
N SER A 25 -8.62 17.56 -5.34
CA SER A 25 -9.32 16.80 -4.28
C SER A 25 -10.58 16.09 -4.77
N MET A 26 -10.50 15.50 -5.97
CA MET A 26 -11.64 14.91 -6.67
C MET A 26 -11.75 13.41 -6.41
N ARG A 27 -12.65 13.05 -5.49
CA ARG A 27 -12.96 11.64 -5.17
C ARG A 27 -13.31 10.78 -6.40
N ARG A 28 -13.98 11.37 -7.40
CA ARG A 28 -14.33 10.68 -8.66
C ARG A 28 -13.09 10.24 -9.46
N GLU A 29 -12.04 11.06 -9.45
CA GLU A 29 -10.78 10.77 -10.14
C GLU A 29 -9.98 9.70 -9.39
N HIS A 30 -10.01 9.73 -8.05
CA HIS A 30 -9.45 8.64 -7.24
C HIS A 30 -10.16 7.30 -7.52
N GLU A 31 -11.49 7.28 -7.58
CA GLU A 31 -12.25 6.08 -7.96
C GLU A 31 -11.93 5.61 -9.39
N ALA A 32 -11.66 6.54 -10.32
CA ALA A 32 -11.20 6.18 -11.66
C ALA A 32 -9.82 5.51 -11.63
N ALA A 33 -8.87 6.07 -10.88
CA ALA A 33 -7.56 5.49 -10.69
C ALA A 33 -7.61 4.08 -10.07
N VAL A 34 -8.46 3.86 -9.06
CA VAL A 34 -8.70 2.52 -8.48
C VAL A 34 -9.14 1.52 -9.54
N ARG A 35 -10.07 1.88 -10.44
CA ARG A 35 -10.51 0.99 -11.54
C ARG A 35 -9.38 0.66 -12.51
N TYR A 36 -8.53 1.64 -12.85
CA TYR A 36 -7.40 1.41 -13.75
C TYR A 36 -6.33 0.52 -13.13
N PHE A 37 -5.96 0.74 -11.87
CA PHE A 37 -5.05 -0.14 -11.15
C PHE A 37 -5.61 -1.56 -11.02
N SER A 38 -6.91 -1.69 -10.76
CA SER A 38 -7.61 -2.98 -10.70
C SER A 38 -7.49 -3.75 -12.01
N ARG A 39 -7.70 -3.07 -13.14
CA ARG A 39 -7.54 -3.66 -14.46
C ARG A 39 -6.09 -4.02 -14.76
N ALA A 40 -5.13 -3.19 -14.34
CA ALA A 40 -3.71 -3.44 -14.58
C ALA A 40 -3.23 -4.75 -13.95
N TYR A 41 -3.54 -4.99 -12.66
CA TYR A 41 -3.16 -6.25 -12.02
C TYR A 41 -4.08 -7.43 -12.43
N ALA A 42 -5.33 -7.19 -12.85
CA ALA A 42 -6.16 -8.27 -13.41
C ALA A 42 -5.57 -8.80 -14.73
N VAL A 43 -5.00 -7.91 -15.55
CA VAL A 43 -4.29 -8.25 -16.78
C VAL A 43 -2.98 -8.97 -16.45
N ASP A 44 -2.22 -8.47 -15.47
CA ASP A 44 -0.98 -9.10 -15.01
C ASP A 44 -0.94 -9.25 -13.47
N PRO A 45 -1.32 -10.43 -12.93
CA PRO A 45 -1.42 -10.64 -11.47
C PRO A 45 -0.11 -10.48 -10.69
N THR A 46 1.04 -10.53 -11.38
CA THR A 46 2.37 -10.31 -10.78
C THR A 46 2.77 -8.83 -10.78
N PHE A 47 1.94 -7.93 -11.29
CA PHE A 47 2.24 -6.50 -11.35
C PHE A 47 1.93 -5.81 -10.01
N TYR A 48 2.73 -6.13 -8.99
CA TYR A 48 2.53 -5.67 -7.62
C TYR A 48 2.53 -4.15 -7.48
N GLN A 49 3.24 -3.43 -8.35
CA GLN A 49 3.25 -1.98 -8.37
C GLN A 49 1.84 -1.40 -8.58
N ALA A 50 1.04 -2.01 -9.46
CA ALA A 50 -0.34 -1.58 -9.67
C ALA A 50 -1.23 -1.88 -8.46
N ARG A 51 -1.07 -3.05 -7.85
CA ARG A 51 -1.83 -3.43 -6.66
C ARG A 51 -1.46 -2.58 -5.44
N LEU A 52 -0.17 -2.30 -5.25
CA LEU A 52 0.34 -1.41 -4.22
C LEU A 52 -0.19 0.03 -4.42
N ALA A 53 -0.15 0.54 -5.66
CA ALA A 53 -0.69 1.87 -5.95
C ALA A 53 -2.19 1.97 -5.66
N ARG A 54 -2.94 0.88 -5.89
CA ARG A 54 -4.36 0.81 -5.49
C ARG A 54 -4.51 0.85 -3.98
N ALA A 55 -3.76 0.03 -3.23
CA ALA A 55 -3.80 0.01 -1.77
C ALA A 55 -3.52 1.38 -1.16
N VAL A 56 -2.45 2.05 -1.61
CA VAL A 56 -2.08 3.40 -1.13
C VAL A 56 -3.18 4.41 -1.41
N LEU A 57 -3.81 4.34 -2.58
CA LEU A 57 -4.89 5.25 -2.94
C LEU A 57 -6.18 5.00 -2.14
N LEU A 58 -6.54 3.72 -1.95
CA LEU A 58 -7.69 3.30 -1.14
C LEU A 58 -7.54 3.78 0.30
N TRP A 59 -6.33 3.66 0.85
CA TRP A 59 -6.00 4.12 2.19
C TRP A 59 -6.00 5.65 2.29
N ARG A 60 -5.10 6.34 1.59
CA ARG A 60 -4.81 7.77 1.80
C ARG A 60 -5.94 8.70 1.40
N GLU A 61 -6.61 8.40 0.29
CA GLU A 61 -7.55 9.35 -0.34
C GLU A 61 -9.02 8.92 -0.18
N LEU A 62 -9.26 7.61 -0.02
CA LEU A 62 -10.63 7.07 0.02
C LEU A 62 -11.04 6.53 1.39
N GLY A 63 -10.10 6.34 2.33
CA GLY A 63 -10.37 5.80 3.68
C GLY A 63 -10.89 4.37 3.69
N ARG A 64 -10.63 3.59 2.64
CA ARG A 64 -11.11 2.20 2.46
C ARG A 64 -10.05 1.23 2.97
N LEU A 65 -9.86 1.21 4.30
CA LEU A 65 -8.77 0.49 4.98
C LEU A 65 -8.81 -1.02 4.72
N ASP A 66 -9.99 -1.65 4.81
CA ASP A 66 -10.16 -3.10 4.56
C ASP A 66 -9.67 -3.52 3.17
N GLU A 67 -10.00 -2.74 2.15
CA GLU A 67 -9.61 -3.05 0.77
C GLU A 67 -8.12 -2.79 0.53
N ALA A 68 -7.57 -1.73 1.15
CA ALA A 68 -6.14 -1.46 1.12
C ALA A 68 -5.36 -2.61 1.76
N GLN A 69 -5.81 -3.09 2.91
CA GLN A 69 -5.20 -4.23 3.59
C GLN A 69 -5.28 -5.49 2.74
N ALA A 70 -6.45 -5.82 2.17
CA ALA A 70 -6.62 -7.00 1.33
C ALA A 70 -5.66 -7.01 0.12
N ASP A 71 -5.32 -5.84 -0.42
CA ASP A 71 -4.31 -5.71 -1.46
C ASP A 71 -2.89 -5.97 -0.98
N LEU A 72 -2.54 -5.41 0.18
CA LEU A 72 -1.21 -5.56 0.76
C LEU A 72 -0.97 -7.00 1.22
N ASP A 73 -1.96 -7.62 1.85
CA ASP A 73 -1.94 -9.03 2.25
C ASP A 73 -1.68 -9.94 1.07
N ALA A 74 -2.33 -9.68 -0.07
CA ALA A 74 -2.15 -10.50 -1.24
C ALA A 74 -0.81 -10.28 -1.95
N ILE A 75 -0.19 -9.10 -1.83
CA ILE A 75 1.21 -8.91 -2.25
C ILE A 75 2.12 -9.74 -1.35
N LEU A 76 1.95 -9.63 -0.03
CA LEU A 76 2.80 -10.28 0.97
C LEU A 76 2.63 -11.80 1.01
N ALA A 77 1.46 -12.33 0.62
CA ALA A 77 1.25 -13.76 0.45
C ALA A 77 2.15 -14.39 -0.62
N VAL A 78 2.58 -13.61 -1.62
CA VAL A 78 3.46 -14.08 -2.70
C VAL A 78 4.90 -13.59 -2.52
N ALA A 79 5.07 -12.37 -2.00
CA ALA A 79 6.37 -11.76 -1.75
C ALA A 79 6.44 -11.25 -0.29
N PRO A 80 6.69 -12.13 0.70
CA PRO A 80 6.65 -11.78 2.12
C PRO A 80 7.63 -10.70 2.55
N ALA A 81 8.73 -10.56 1.81
CA ALA A 81 9.79 -9.57 2.06
C ALA A 81 9.66 -8.32 1.17
N TYR A 82 8.50 -8.09 0.52
CA TYR A 82 8.29 -6.91 -0.32
C TYR A 82 8.16 -5.66 0.55
N ALA A 83 9.30 -4.98 0.75
CA ALA A 83 9.45 -3.85 1.68
C ALA A 83 8.34 -2.79 1.56
N PRO A 84 7.94 -2.34 0.34
CA PRO A 84 6.87 -1.36 0.22
C PRO A 84 5.52 -1.85 0.76
N ALA A 85 5.18 -3.13 0.62
CA ALA A 85 3.91 -3.65 1.13
C ALA A 85 3.93 -3.80 2.65
N LEU A 86 5.05 -4.24 3.25
CA LEU A 86 5.18 -4.31 4.72
C LEU A 86 4.99 -2.92 5.35
N LEU A 87 5.68 -1.91 4.83
CA LEU A 87 5.60 -0.55 5.37
C LEU A 87 4.18 0.02 5.22
N ASN A 88 3.57 -0.10 4.05
CA ASN A 88 2.21 0.41 3.86
C ASN A 88 1.17 -0.36 4.68
N ARG A 89 1.33 -1.69 4.88
CA ARG A 89 0.39 -2.45 5.71
C ARG A 89 0.52 -2.09 7.19
N ALA A 90 1.74 -1.84 7.66
CA ALA A 90 1.93 -1.31 9.00
C ALA A 90 1.21 0.03 9.21
N MET A 91 1.30 0.95 8.24
CA MET A 91 0.64 2.24 8.35
C MET A 91 -0.90 2.13 8.27
N VAL A 92 -1.42 1.27 7.40
CA VAL A 92 -2.86 0.97 7.35
C VAL A 92 -3.34 0.37 8.67
N ALA A 93 -2.61 -0.61 9.21
CA ALA A 93 -2.95 -1.26 10.49
C ALA A 93 -2.86 -0.28 11.68
N GLN A 94 -1.91 0.65 11.67
CA GLN A 94 -1.84 1.71 12.68
C GLN A 94 -3.05 2.63 12.62
N GLU A 95 -3.49 3.04 11.44
CA GLU A 95 -4.67 3.91 11.27
C GLU A 95 -5.96 3.18 11.66
N ASP A 96 -6.01 1.88 11.41
CA ASP A 96 -7.12 0.99 11.79
C ASP A 96 -7.09 0.55 13.27
N GLY A 97 -6.11 1.03 14.06
CA GLY A 97 -5.97 0.71 15.49
C GLY A 97 -5.42 -0.68 15.81
N ARG A 98 -5.01 -1.45 14.79
CA ARG A 98 -4.37 -2.77 14.94
C ARG A 98 -2.87 -2.62 15.16
N PHE A 99 -2.52 -2.06 16.32
CA PHE A 99 -1.14 -1.72 16.65
C PHE A 99 -0.21 -2.93 16.69
N GLN A 100 -0.68 -4.10 17.12
CA GLN A 100 0.15 -5.31 17.15
C GLN A 100 0.53 -5.80 15.75
N ASP A 101 -0.41 -5.74 14.80
CA ASP A 101 -0.16 -6.08 13.40
C ASP A 101 0.86 -5.10 12.80
N ALA A 102 0.67 -3.80 13.07
CA ALA A 102 1.58 -2.75 12.62
C ALA A 102 3.02 -2.94 13.15
N GLN A 103 3.17 -3.26 14.45
CA GLN A 103 4.48 -3.55 15.03
C GLN A 103 5.16 -4.75 14.35
N THR A 104 4.40 -5.83 14.11
CA THR A 104 4.91 -7.05 13.47
C THR A 104 5.46 -6.75 12.07
N ASP A 105 4.75 -5.95 11.29
CA ASP A 105 5.16 -5.55 9.94
C ASP A 105 6.37 -4.61 9.94
N LEU A 106 6.44 -3.66 10.88
CA LEU A 106 7.60 -2.77 11.01
C LEU A 106 8.85 -3.54 11.41
N GLU A 107 8.73 -4.51 12.32
CA GLU A 107 9.85 -5.39 12.68
C GLU A 107 10.31 -6.24 11.49
N ALA A 108 9.38 -6.75 10.69
CA ALA A 108 9.73 -7.47 9.46
C ALA A 108 10.44 -6.55 8.45
N TYR A 109 9.93 -5.33 8.26
CA TYR A 109 10.53 -4.32 7.39
C TYR A 109 11.96 -3.94 7.81
N LEU A 110 12.19 -3.73 9.11
CA LEU A 110 13.49 -3.36 9.65
C LEU A 110 14.55 -4.47 9.60
N ARG A 111 14.15 -5.73 9.39
CA ARG A 111 15.09 -6.85 9.15
C ARG A 111 15.60 -6.90 7.70
N LEU A 112 15.02 -6.10 6.80
CA LEU A 112 15.45 -6.07 5.40
C LEU A 112 16.75 -5.25 5.25
N PRO A 113 17.72 -5.72 4.45
CA PRO A 113 19.03 -5.07 4.31
C PRO A 113 18.95 -3.67 3.65
N ASP A 114 18.00 -3.48 2.72
CA ASP A 114 17.88 -2.27 1.89
C ASP A 114 16.55 -1.54 2.16
N ALA A 115 16.19 -1.37 3.44
CA ALA A 115 14.97 -0.65 3.81
C ALA A 115 15.18 0.87 3.68
N ASP A 116 14.49 1.50 2.72
CA ASP A 116 14.62 2.94 2.42
C ASP A 116 14.16 3.88 3.56
N TYR A 117 13.24 3.44 4.42
CA TYR A 117 12.56 4.26 5.44
C TYR A 117 12.80 3.71 6.86
N GLN A 118 14.04 3.27 7.15
CA GLN A 118 14.39 2.67 8.45
C GLN A 118 14.13 3.61 9.63
N ASP A 119 14.53 4.88 9.52
CA ASP A 119 14.38 5.85 10.61
C ASP A 119 12.91 6.11 10.95
N GLU A 120 12.07 6.32 9.93
CA GLU A 120 10.63 6.51 10.11
C GLU A 120 9.98 5.25 10.69
N ALA A 121 10.35 4.07 10.19
CA ALA A 121 9.82 2.80 10.67
C ALA A 121 10.20 2.54 12.14
N GLN A 122 11.43 2.88 12.56
CA GLN A 122 11.86 2.78 13.95
C GLN A 122 11.10 3.74 14.86
N ARG A 123 10.91 5.00 14.44
CA ARG A 123 10.14 5.98 15.21
C ARG A 123 8.69 5.54 15.41
N LEU A 124 8.05 5.06 14.34
CA LEU A 124 6.68 4.55 14.42
C LEU A 124 6.60 3.31 15.32
N LEU A 125 7.55 2.38 15.20
CA LEU A 125 7.60 1.19 16.05
C LEU A 125 7.75 1.54 17.55
N ALA A 126 8.60 2.52 17.88
CA ALA A 126 8.75 2.99 19.24
C ALA A 126 7.44 3.60 19.77
N ALA A 127 6.82 4.50 19.00
CA ALA A 127 5.55 5.11 19.38
C ALA A 127 4.43 4.08 19.60
N LEU A 128 4.35 3.05 18.76
CA LEU A 128 3.36 1.99 18.89
C LEU A 128 3.59 1.11 20.12
N ARG A 129 4.84 0.93 20.56
CA ARG A 129 5.17 0.18 21.78
C ARG A 129 4.76 0.95 23.03
N ASP A 130 4.94 2.27 23.02
CA ASP A 130 4.52 3.12 24.13
C ASP A 130 2.99 3.12 24.30
N ILE A 131 2.23 3.05 23.20
CA ILE A 131 0.76 2.94 23.22
C ILE A 131 0.30 1.60 23.83
N ASN A 132 1.06 0.52 23.65
CA ASN A 132 0.72 -0.83 24.10
C ASN A 132 1.41 -1.24 25.42
N ALA A 133 2.10 -0.32 26.10
CA ALA A 133 2.70 -0.60 27.39
C ALA A 133 1.58 -0.77 28.45
N PRO A 134 1.49 -1.92 29.16
CA PRO A 134 0.62 -2.01 30.32
C PRO A 134 1.14 -1.09 31.42
N ASP A 135 0.25 -0.29 32.01
CA ASP A 135 0.53 0.56 33.19
C ASP A 135 1.15 -0.25 34.36
#